data_AF-A0A6I9P3G3-F1
#
_entry.id   AF-A0A6I9P3G3-F1
#
_cell.length_a   1.000
_cell.length_b   1.000
_cell.length_c   1.000
_cell.angle_alpha   90.00
_cell.angle_beta   90.00
_cell.angle_gamma   90.00
#
_symmetry.space_group_name_H-M   'P 1'
#
loop_
_entity.id
_entity.type
_entity.pdbx_description
1 polymer ?
#
loop_
_entity_poly.entity_id
_entity_poly.type
_entity_poly.pdbx_seq_one_letter_code
_entity_poly.pdbx_strand_id
1 'polypeptide(L)'
;MACEYALCSLFVPGDRQIILGTKSGKLQIFELASGSLLETVDAHSGALWSLCLAPDQRGIVTGSADKKVKFWEFELIKDEGSSSGQKRLTVNHTRTLQLEEDILCVKFSPDNRLLAVSLLDCTVKVFYTDTLKFFLSLYGHKLPVLCLDISH
;
A
#
# COMPACT_ATOMS: atom_id res chain seq x y z
N MET A 1 -12.46 -17.12 10.78
CA MET A 1 -12.90 -16.03 9.89
C MET A 1 -11.77 -15.78 8.90
N ALA A 2 -12.06 -15.71 7.60
CA ALA A 2 -11.03 -15.64 6.54
C ALA A 2 -10.24 -14.32 6.51
N CYS A 3 -10.74 -13.29 7.19
CA CYS A 3 -10.07 -12.01 7.36
C CYS A 3 -9.27 -12.03 8.68
N GLU A 4 -7.97 -11.83 8.59
CA GLU A 4 -7.14 -11.52 9.77
C GLU A 4 -7.41 -10.07 10.23
N TYR A 5 -6.81 -9.63 11.34
CA TYR A 5 -7.03 -8.27 11.86
C TYR A 5 -6.55 -7.20 10.87
N ALA A 6 -7.50 -6.56 10.19
CA ALA A 6 -7.25 -5.54 9.17
C ALA A 6 -6.97 -4.18 9.83
N LEU A 7 -5.92 -3.50 9.37
CA LEU A 7 -5.51 -2.17 9.83
C LEU A 7 -5.85 -1.08 8.82
N CYS A 8 -5.75 -1.40 7.54
CA CYS A 8 -6.06 -0.47 6.45
C CYS A 8 -6.79 -1.20 5.32
N SER A 9 -7.53 -0.43 4.53
CA SER A 9 -8.29 -0.92 3.39
C SER A 9 -8.23 0.07 2.24
N LEU A 10 -8.36 -0.44 1.02
CA LEU A 10 -8.42 0.36 -0.20
C LEU A 10 -9.33 -0.30 -1.23
N PHE A 11 -10.11 0.52 -1.91
CA PHE A 11 -10.85 0.13 -3.09
C PHE A 11 -9.96 0.21 -4.33
N VAL A 12 -9.90 -0.88 -5.09
CA VAL A 12 -9.21 -0.88 -6.38
C VAL A 12 -10.08 -0.13 -7.40
N PRO A 13 -9.50 0.76 -8.22
CA PRO A 13 -10.23 1.45 -9.27
C PRO A 13 -10.88 0.43 -10.22
N GLY A 14 -12.20 0.48 -10.33
CA GLY A 14 -13.02 -0.53 -11.01
C GLY A 14 -14.04 -1.23 -10.11
N ASP A 15 -14.11 -0.86 -8.82
CA ASP A 15 -15.16 -1.20 -7.84
C ASP A 15 -15.51 -2.70 -7.72
N ARG A 16 -14.59 -3.56 -8.15
CA ARG A 16 -14.78 -5.01 -8.12
C ARG A 16 -14.06 -5.66 -6.94
N GLN A 17 -12.98 -5.06 -6.46
CA GLN A 17 -12.11 -5.65 -5.46
C GLN A 17 -11.70 -4.65 -4.38
N ILE A 18 -11.50 -5.16 -3.18
CA ILE A 18 -10.92 -4.46 -2.03
C ILE A 18 -9.58 -5.11 -1.71
N ILE A 19 -8.60 -4.29 -1.33
CA ILE A 19 -7.35 -4.74 -0.75
C ILE A 19 -7.35 -4.37 0.73
N LEU A 20 -7.03 -5.34 1.57
CA LEU A 20 -6.88 -5.19 3.01
C LEU A 20 -5.44 -5.41 3.41
N GLY A 21 -4.91 -4.53 4.27
CA GLY A 21 -3.64 -4.72 4.95
C GLY A 21 -3.86 -5.24 6.37
N THR A 22 -3.19 -6.34 6.72
CA THR A 22 -3.35 -6.98 8.03
C THR A 22 -2.24 -6.61 9.01
N LYS A 23 -2.49 -6.83 10.30
CA LYS A 23 -1.46 -6.70 11.35
C LYS A 23 -0.31 -7.71 11.21
N SER A 24 -0.52 -8.83 10.52
CA SER A 24 0.53 -9.80 10.21
C SER A 24 1.43 -9.37 9.05
N GLY A 25 1.13 -8.27 8.36
CA GLY A 25 1.89 -7.79 7.20
C GLY A 25 1.45 -8.38 5.88
N LYS A 26 0.31 -9.07 5.85
CA LYS A 26 -0.26 -9.65 4.62
C LYS A 26 -1.16 -8.64 3.93
N LEU A 27 -1.20 -8.74 2.61
CA LEU A 27 -2.21 -8.13 1.77
C LEU A 27 -3.24 -9.18 1.41
N GLN A 28 -4.51 -8.92 1.71
CA GLN A 28 -5.61 -9.78 1.35
C GLN A 28 -6.48 -9.07 0.31
N ILE A 29 -6.71 -9.74 -0.83
CA ILE A 29 -7.55 -9.22 -1.92
C ILE A 29 -8.90 -9.91 -1.84
N PHE A 30 -9.96 -9.12 -1.73
CA PHE A 30 -11.33 -9.60 -1.65
C PHE A 30 -12.13 -9.16 -2.86
N GLU A 31 -13.02 -10.02 -3.34
CA GLU A 31 -14.05 -9.63 -4.30
C GLU A 31 -15.23 -8.97 -3.58
N LEU A 32 -15.64 -7.79 -4.04
CA LEU A 32 -16.70 -7.00 -3.43
C LEU A 32 -18.07 -7.67 -3.50
N ALA A 33 -18.40 -8.26 -4.65
CA ALA A 33 -19.72 -8.82 -4.89
C ALA A 33 -20.00 -10.08 -4.06
N SER A 34 -18.98 -10.92 -3.89
CA SER A 34 -19.10 -12.22 -3.20
C SER A 34 -18.58 -12.18 -1.76
N GLY A 35 -17.79 -11.16 -1.38
CA GLY A 35 -17.07 -11.11 -0.11
C GLY A 35 -16.02 -12.22 0.02
N SER A 36 -15.67 -12.88 -1.08
CA SER A 36 -14.73 -14.00 -1.09
C SER A 36 -13.28 -13.49 -1.12
N LEU A 37 -12.41 -14.18 -0.37
CA LEU A 37 -10.97 -13.95 -0.42
C LEU A 37 -10.43 -14.55 -1.71
N LEU A 38 -9.93 -13.69 -2.60
CA LEU A 38 -9.35 -14.11 -3.88
C LEU A 38 -7.90 -14.54 -3.71
N GLU A 39 -7.13 -13.77 -2.94
CA GLU A 39 -5.69 -13.98 -2.80
C GLU A 39 -5.17 -13.41 -1.48
N THR A 40 -4.13 -14.03 -0.95
CA THR A 40 -3.34 -13.51 0.17
C THR A 40 -1.88 -13.45 -0.26
N VAL A 41 -1.30 -12.26 -0.15
CA VAL A 41 0.09 -11.97 -0.52
C VAL A 41 0.87 -11.61 0.73
N ASP A 42 1.98 -12.31 0.97
CA ASP A 42 2.89 -12.00 2.07
C ASP A 42 3.74 -10.77 1.71
N ALA A 43 3.24 -9.59 2.06
CA ALA A 43 3.83 -8.32 1.68
C ALA A 43 4.97 -7.88 2.61
N HIS A 44 4.77 -7.97 3.92
CA HIS A 44 5.69 -7.45 4.93
C HIS A 44 5.85 -8.43 6.10
N SER A 45 6.95 -8.30 6.84
CA SER A 45 7.18 -9.09 8.07
C SER A 45 6.62 -8.43 9.33
N GLY A 46 6.02 -7.26 9.19
CA GLY A 46 5.47 -6.45 10.29
C GLY A 46 4.10 -5.89 9.93
N ALA A 47 3.46 -5.22 10.90
CA ALA A 47 2.11 -4.69 10.72
C ALA A 47 2.03 -3.68 9.56
N LEU A 48 1.05 -3.88 8.68
CA LEU A 48 0.81 -3.01 7.54
C LEU A 48 -0.10 -1.87 7.98
N TRP A 49 0.51 -0.73 8.33
CA TRP A 49 -0.20 0.43 8.86
C TRP A 49 -0.91 1.24 7.80
N SER A 50 -0.34 1.30 6.60
CA SER A 50 -0.83 2.20 5.55
C SER A 50 -0.79 1.57 4.18
N LEU A 51 -1.83 1.86 3.40
CA LEU A 51 -1.96 1.44 2.02
C LEU A 51 -2.50 2.62 1.21
N CYS A 52 -1.86 2.93 0.08
CA CYS A 52 -2.22 4.04 -0.79
C CYS A 52 -2.25 3.58 -2.24
N LEU A 53 -3.28 3.98 -2.99
CA LEU A 53 -3.31 3.83 -4.45
C LEU A 53 -2.33 4.82 -5.08
N ALA A 54 -1.62 4.38 -6.11
CA ALA A 54 -0.86 5.28 -6.96
C ALA A 54 -1.84 6.15 -7.80
N PRO A 55 -1.56 7.45 -8.00
CA PRO A 55 -2.43 8.34 -8.79
C PRO A 55 -2.64 7.88 -10.24
N ASP A 56 -1.70 7.11 -10.78
CA ASP A 56 -1.79 6.51 -12.12
C ASP A 56 -2.74 5.30 -12.18
N GLN A 57 -3.30 4.87 -11.04
CA GLN A 57 -4.21 3.73 -10.89
C GLN A 57 -3.61 2.38 -11.31
N ARG A 58 -2.29 2.30 -11.47
CA ARG A 58 -1.60 1.08 -11.92
C ARG A 58 -1.06 0.24 -10.78
N GLY A 59 -1.06 0.77 -9.56
CA GLY A 59 -0.47 0.09 -8.43
C GLY A 59 -0.85 0.68 -7.09
N ILE A 60 -0.25 0.09 -6.05
CA ILE A 60 -0.38 0.52 -4.66
C ILE A 60 0.98 0.64 -4.00
N VAL A 61 1.02 1.41 -2.93
CA VAL A 61 2.14 1.47 -2.01
C VAL A 61 1.68 1.07 -0.62
N THR A 62 2.52 0.27 0.03
CA THR A 62 2.30 -0.21 1.39
C THR A 62 3.41 0.27 2.30
N GLY A 63 3.03 0.79 3.46
CA GLY A 63 3.93 1.16 4.55
C GLY A 63 3.73 0.26 5.75
N SER A 64 4.83 -0.20 6.35
CA SER A 64 4.82 -1.20 7.40
C SER A 64 5.77 -0.88 8.55
N ALA A 65 5.52 -1.52 9.70
CA ALA A 65 6.41 -1.54 10.85
C ALA A 65 7.74 -2.29 10.58
N ASP A 66 7.90 -2.97 9.44
CA ASP A 66 9.17 -3.57 9.05
C ASP A 66 10.19 -2.58 8.47
N LYS A 67 9.91 -1.27 8.61
CA LYS A 67 10.74 -0.15 8.14
C LYS A 67 10.88 -0.13 6.62
N LYS A 68 9.97 -0.77 5.89
CA LYS A 68 9.96 -0.80 4.42
C LYS A 68 8.67 -0.24 3.87
N VAL A 69 8.83 0.60 2.85
CA VAL A 69 7.75 0.97 1.93
C VAL A 69 7.90 0.09 0.69
N LYS A 70 6.86 -0.65 0.34
CA LYS A 70 6.85 -1.50 -0.85
C LYS A 70 5.89 -0.95 -1.90
N PHE A 71 6.32 -1.04 -3.15
CA PHE A 71 5.56 -0.64 -4.32
C PHE A 71 5.09 -1.88 -5.05
N TRP A 72 3.83 -1.85 -5.42
CA TRP A 72 3.18 -2.96 -6.07
C TRP A 72 2.45 -2.50 -7.31
N GLU A 73 2.53 -3.27 -8.38
CA GLU A 73 1.77 -3.05 -9.61
C GLU A 73 0.63 -4.07 -9.71
N PHE A 74 -0.48 -3.63 -10.30
CA PHE A 74 -1.62 -4.50 -10.56
C PHE A 74 -1.41 -5.28 -11.85
N GLU A 75 -1.42 -6.60 -11.74
CA GLU A 75 -1.41 -7.49 -12.89
C GLU A 75 -2.72 -8.27 -12.98
N LEU A 76 -3.34 -8.23 -14.15
CA LEU A 76 -4.54 -8.99 -14.45
C LEU A 76 -4.14 -10.33 -15.08
N ILE A 77 -4.14 -11.38 -14.26
CA ILE A 77 -3.91 -12.74 -14.74
C ILE A 77 -5.26 -13.31 -15.20
N LYS A 78 -5.29 -13.87 -16.41
CA LYS A 78 -6.42 -14.67 -16.86
C LYS A 78 -6.17 -16.10 -16.37
N ASP A 79 -7.01 -16.61 -15.49
CA ASP A 79 -6.91 -18.01 -15.08
C ASP A 79 -7.36 -18.89 -16.26
N GLU A 80 -6.42 -19.61 -16.88
CA GLU A 80 -6.68 -20.48 -18.05
C GLU A 80 -7.53 -21.72 -17.71
N GLY A 81 -7.80 -21.99 -16.44
CA GLY A 81 -8.55 -23.16 -15.97
C GLY A 81 -10.08 -22.97 -15.83
N SER A 82 -10.61 -21.76 -15.97
CA SER A 82 -12.03 -21.48 -15.81
C SER A 82 -12.64 -20.99 -17.13
N SER A 83 -13.59 -21.73 -17.68
CA SER A 83 -14.39 -21.39 -18.87
C SER A 83 -15.19 -20.07 -18.78
N SER A 84 -15.01 -19.30 -17.70
CA SER A 84 -15.61 -18.00 -17.40
C SER A 84 -14.67 -16.82 -17.68
N GLY A 85 -13.39 -17.02 -18.07
CA GLY A 85 -12.50 -15.92 -18.45
C GLY A 85 -12.36 -14.82 -17.38
N GLN A 86 -12.58 -15.17 -16.10
CA GLN A 86 -12.46 -14.22 -15.00
C GLN A 86 -11.00 -13.83 -14.86
N LYS A 87 -10.75 -12.54 -15.12
CA LYS A 87 -9.47 -11.89 -14.87
C LYS A 87 -9.30 -11.73 -13.36
N ARG A 88 -8.31 -12.40 -12.77
CA ARG A 88 -7.92 -12.24 -11.37
C ARG A 88 -6.87 -11.13 -11.29
N LEU A 89 -7.06 -10.20 -10.36
CA LEU A 89 -6.08 -9.16 -10.11
C LEU A 89 -5.11 -9.69 -9.08
N THR A 90 -3.84 -9.65 -9.43
CA THR A 90 -2.71 -10.00 -8.59
C THR A 90 -1.86 -8.75 -8.42
N VAL A 91 -1.04 -8.76 -7.37
CA VAL A 91 -0.30 -7.58 -6.94
C VAL A 91 1.17 -7.97 -6.92
N ASN A 92 1.95 -7.45 -7.87
CA ASN A 92 3.35 -7.82 -8.04
C ASN A 92 4.28 -6.77 -7.42
N HIS A 93 5.18 -7.25 -6.57
CA HIS A 93 6.16 -6.39 -5.92
C HIS A 93 7.20 -5.89 -6.93
N THR A 94 7.30 -4.58 -7.08
CA THR A 94 8.22 -3.96 -8.05
C THR A 94 9.44 -3.36 -7.36
N ARG A 95 9.23 -2.55 -6.32
CA ARG A 95 10.31 -1.80 -5.66
C ARG A 95 10.13 -1.79 -4.14
N THR A 96 11.24 -1.72 -3.42
CA THR A 96 11.25 -1.52 -1.96
C THR A 96 12.10 -0.30 -1.62
N LEU A 97 11.57 0.57 -0.78
CA LEU A 97 12.30 1.65 -0.12
C LEU A 97 12.47 1.27 1.36
N GLN A 98 13.73 1.15 1.81
CA GLN A 98 14.04 0.85 3.20
C GLN A 98 14.33 2.15 3.96
N LEU A 99 13.78 2.27 5.16
CA LEU A 99 13.91 3.41 6.06
C LEU A 99 14.53 2.97 7.39
N GLU A 100 14.89 3.96 8.20
CA GLU A 100 15.56 3.75 9.49
C GLU A 100 14.58 3.40 10.61
N GLU A 101 13.32 3.79 10.47
CA GLU A 101 12.27 3.63 11.48
C GLU A 101 10.95 3.13 10.91
N ASP A 102 10.04 2.75 11.81
CA ASP A 102 8.74 2.20 11.48
C ASP A 102 7.88 3.23 10.74
N ILE A 103 7.17 2.76 9.72
CA ILE A 103 6.33 3.61 8.88
C ILE A 103 4.90 3.54 9.38
N LEU A 104 4.30 4.71 9.61
CA LEU A 104 2.94 4.82 10.12
C LEU A 104 1.95 5.14 9.00
N CYS A 105 2.29 6.08 8.12
CA CYS A 105 1.43 6.50 7.01
C CYS A 105 2.25 6.75 5.75
N VAL A 106 1.67 6.45 4.60
CA VAL A 106 2.26 6.72 3.28
C VAL A 106 1.21 7.32 2.37
N LYS A 107 1.55 8.41 1.68
CA LYS A 107 0.68 9.08 0.72
C LYS A 107 1.43 9.55 -0.51
N PHE A 108 0.81 9.32 -1.67
CA PHE A 108 1.26 9.90 -2.92
C PHE A 108 0.77 11.32 -3.09
N SER A 109 1.59 12.16 -3.72
CA SER A 109 1.10 13.41 -4.26
C SER A 109 0.20 13.16 -5.48
N PRO A 110 -0.82 13.99 -5.71
CA PRO A 110 -1.73 13.82 -6.85
C PRO A 110 -1.03 13.88 -8.23
N ASP A 111 0.12 14.56 -8.32
CA ASP A 111 0.94 14.65 -9.53
C ASP A 111 1.86 13.43 -9.76
N ASN A 112 1.81 12.43 -8.87
CA ASN A 112 2.65 11.23 -8.87
C ASN A 112 4.15 11.50 -8.80
N ARG A 113 4.58 12.69 -8.37
CA ARG A 113 6.00 13.08 -8.32
C ARG A 113 6.64 12.83 -6.96
N LEU A 114 5.84 12.94 -5.90
CA LEU A 114 6.29 12.90 -4.52
C LEU A 114 5.56 11.81 -3.73
N LEU A 115 6.27 11.26 -2.75
CA LEU A 115 5.75 10.32 -1.78
C LEU A 115 6.07 10.85 -0.38
N ALA A 116 5.04 11.11 0.42
CA ALA A 116 5.20 11.44 1.82
C ALA A 116 5.09 10.17 2.66
N VAL A 117 6.03 10.01 3.59
CA VAL A 117 6.11 8.89 4.52
C VAL A 117 6.24 9.44 5.92
N SER A 118 5.30 9.11 6.81
CA SER A 118 5.43 9.41 8.23
C SER A 118 6.14 8.28 8.95
N LEU A 119 7.07 8.67 9.80
CA LEU A 119 7.90 7.77 10.59
C LEU A 119 7.53 7.85 12.08
N LEU A 120 7.92 6.82 12.81
CA LEU A 120 7.75 6.76 14.27
C LEU A 120 8.60 7.82 15.00
N ASP A 121 9.66 8.34 14.37
CA ASP A 121 10.52 9.42 14.89
C ASP A 121 9.86 10.82 14.89
N CYS A 122 8.54 10.90 14.65
CA CYS A 122 7.74 12.12 14.55
C CYS A 122 8.08 13.00 13.33
N THR A 123 8.87 12.51 12.39
CA THR A 123 9.18 13.20 11.14
C THR A 123 8.32 12.69 9.98
N VAL A 124 8.13 13.55 8.99
CA VAL A 124 7.55 13.16 7.70
C VAL A 124 8.62 13.35 6.64
N LYS A 125 9.10 12.26 6.06
CA LYS A 125 10.08 12.30 4.97
C LYS A 125 9.35 12.28 3.63
N VAL A 126 9.79 13.13 2.72
CA VAL A 126 9.27 13.21 1.35
C VAL A 126 10.33 12.67 0.40
N PHE A 127 9.91 11.80 -0.50
CA PHE A 127 10.74 11.14 -1.51
C PHE A 127 10.22 11.44 -2.91
N TYR A 128 11.11 11.41 -3.90
CA TYR A 128 10.70 11.36 -5.31
C TYR A 128 10.25 9.95 -5.66
N THR A 129 9.09 9.80 -6.30
CA THR A 129 8.52 8.50 -6.71
C THR A 129 9.38 7.78 -7.75
N ASP A 130 9.92 8.52 -8.72
CA ASP A 130 10.70 7.96 -9.83
C ASP A 130 12.02 7.33 -9.37
N THR A 131 12.77 8.10 -8.56
CA THR A 131 14.15 7.78 -8.17
C THR A 131 14.26 7.24 -6.75
N LEU A 132 13.19 7.34 -5.95
CA LEU A 132 13.18 7.05 -4.51
C LEU A 132 14.22 7.84 -3.71
N LYS A 133 14.74 8.94 -4.30
CA LYS A 133 15.68 9.81 -3.61
C LYS A 133 14.94 10.64 -2.58
N PHE A 134 15.58 10.78 -1.42
CA PHE A 134 15.16 11.69 -0.38
C PHE A 134 15.10 13.12 -0.92
N PHE A 135 13.99 13.81 -0.69
CA PHE A 135 13.80 15.21 -1.06
C PHE A 135 13.95 16.12 0.16
N LEU A 136 13.09 15.96 1.16
CA LEU A 136 13.15 16.74 2.39
C LEU A 136 12.54 15.99 3.57
N SER A 137 12.82 16.48 4.77
CA SER A 137 12.22 16.02 6.02
C SER A 137 11.45 17.18 6.65
N LEU A 138 10.19 16.95 6.99
CA LEU A 138 9.33 17.89 7.69
C LEU A 138 9.42 17.63 9.19
N TYR A 139 9.76 18.69 9.92
CA TYR A 139 9.87 18.70 11.37
C TYR A 139 8.80 19.60 11.98
N GLY A 140 8.29 19.23 13.15
CA GLY A 140 7.37 20.08 13.91
C GLY A 140 6.47 19.32 14.88
N HIS A 141 6.18 18.05 14.60
CA HIS A 141 5.34 17.24 15.47
C HIS A 141 6.13 16.71 16.67
N LYS A 142 5.52 16.78 17.86
CA LYS A 142 6.06 16.20 19.10
C LYS A 142 5.68 14.73 19.28
N LEU A 143 4.68 14.27 18.53
CA LEU A 143 4.16 12.91 18.55
C LEU A 143 4.13 12.34 17.12
N PRO A 144 4.10 11.01 16.95
CA PRO A 144 4.13 10.39 15.64
C PRO A 144 2.92 10.76 14.79
N VAL A 145 3.15 10.95 13.49
CA VAL A 145 2.10 11.34 12.54
C VAL A 145 1.39 10.10 12.02
N LEU A 146 0.16 9.89 12.47
CA LEU A 146 -0.65 8.70 12.16
C LEU A 146 -1.37 8.77 10.81
N CYS A 147 -1.64 9.98 10.31
CA CYS A 147 -2.30 10.19 9.04
C CYS A 147 -1.68 11.35 8.27
N LEU A 148 -1.73 11.25 6.95
CA LEU A 148 -1.25 12.25 6.02
C LEU A 148 -2.29 12.44 4.93
N ASP A 149 -2.31 13.63 4.34
CA ASP A 149 -3.00 13.91 3.09
C ASP A 149 -2.22 14.97 2.31
N ILE A 150 -2.28 14.92 0.98
CA ILE A 150 -1.56 15.84 0.10
C ILE A 150 -2.57 16.50 -0.83
N SER A 151 -2.62 17.84 -0.79
CA SER A 151 -3.50 18.63 -1.64
C SER A 151 -3.06 18.60 -3.11
N HIS A 152 -4.01 18.95 -3.99
CA HIS A 152 -3.78 19.19 -5.42
C HIS A 152 -2.95 20.45 -5.69
#